data_AF-A0A2R6HT50-F1
#
_entry.id   AF-A0A2R6HT50-F1
#
_cell.length_a   1.000
_cell.length_b   1.000
_cell.length_c   1.000
_cell.angle_alpha   90.00
_cell.angle_beta   90.00
_cell.angle_gamma   90.00
#
_symmetry.space_group_name_H-M   'P 1'
#
loop_
_entity.id
_entity.type
_entity.pdbx_description
1 polymer ?
#
loop_
_entity_poly.entity_id
_entity_poly.type
_entity_poly.pdbx_seq_one_letter_code
_entity_poly.pdbx_strand_id
1 'polypeptide(L)'
;MLGSRNARDVVICIACGESVPRSDAREYDKHGDRWNRSDKDFEHLCKPCYNDLTHQPRAGLEALLKDIEADADGRNSFLQRYTELAEKRRD
;
A
#
# COMPACT_ATOMS: atom_id res chain seq x y z
N MET A 1 36.97 21.25 7.06
CA MET A 1 36.74 19.80 7.07
C MET A 1 35.23 19.56 7.17
N LEU A 2 34.53 19.25 6.08
CA LEU A 2 33.09 18.95 6.11
C LEU A 2 32.89 17.43 6.10
N GLY A 3 32.23 16.94 7.14
CA GLY A 3 32.09 15.52 7.45
C GLY A 3 31.17 14.76 6.51
N SER A 4 31.60 13.53 6.22
CA SER A 4 30.87 12.45 5.60
C SER A 4 29.51 12.20 6.28
N ARG A 5 28.43 12.78 5.74
CA ARG A 5 27.03 12.53 6.17
C ARG A 5 26.18 11.80 5.13
N ASN A 6 26.68 11.60 3.91
CA ASN A 6 25.83 11.23 2.78
C ASN A 6 25.69 9.71 2.52
N ALA A 7 26.40 8.84 3.25
CA ALA A 7 26.33 7.39 3.04
C ALA A 7 25.33 6.66 3.97
N ARG A 8 24.72 7.35 4.94
CA ARG A 8 23.85 6.73 5.96
C ARG A 8 22.36 6.97 5.78
N ASP A 9 21.97 7.76 4.79
CA ASP A 9 20.57 8.15 4.59
C ASP A 9 20.02 7.50 3.31
N VAL A 10 20.19 6.19 3.24
CA VAL A 10 19.74 5.35 2.13
C VAL A 10 18.80 4.30 2.72
N VAL A 11 17.68 4.07 2.05
CA VAL A 11 16.64 3.12 2.47
C VAL A 11 16.37 2.12 1.35
N ILE A 12 15.86 0.95 1.72
CA ILE A 12 15.49 -0.08 0.76
C ILE A 12 14.01 0.06 0.41
N CYS A 13 13.73 0.18 -0.89
CA CYS A 13 12.36 0.14 -1.39
C CYS A 13 11.78 -1.27 -1.15
N ILE A 14 10.69 -1.38 -0.38
CA ILE A 14 10.07 -2.68 -0.09
C ILE A 14 9.43 -3.35 -1.32
N ALA A 15 9.16 -2.58 -2.38
CA ALA A 15 8.53 -3.08 -3.60
C ALA A 15 9.56 -3.64 -4.61
N CYS A 16 10.62 -2.88 -4.92
CA CYS A 16 11.61 -3.28 -5.93
C CYS A 16 12.96 -3.74 -5.34
N GLY A 17 13.19 -3.55 -4.03
CA GLY A 17 14.44 -3.88 -3.37
C GLY A 17 15.59 -2.89 -3.62
N GLU A 18 15.38 -1.83 -4.41
CA GLU A 18 16.43 -0.86 -4.71
C GLU A 18 16.80 -0.02 -3.48
N SER A 19 18.10 0.25 -3.37
CA SER A 19 18.68 1.13 -2.37
C SER A 19 18.64 2.58 -2.89
N VAL A 20 17.80 3.41 -2.29
CA VAL A 20 17.55 4.79 -2.75
C VAL A 20 17.84 5.82 -1.65
N PRO A 21 18.27 7.05 -1.99
CA PRO A 21 18.39 8.12 -1.00
C PRO A 21 17.08 8.31 -0.25
N ARG A 22 17.16 8.52 1.06
CA ARG A 22 15.98 8.74 1.93
C ARG A 22 15.11 9.90 1.45
N SER A 23 15.73 10.93 0.86
CA SER A 23 15.06 12.09 0.22
C SER A 23 14.23 11.73 -1.02
N ASP A 24 14.57 10.62 -1.67
CA ASP A 24 13.87 10.10 -2.86
C ASP A 24 12.92 8.94 -2.55
N ALA A 25 12.73 8.63 -1.28
CA ALA A 25 11.76 7.67 -0.80
C ALA A 25 10.47 8.33 -0.27
N ARG A 26 9.41 7.53 -0.20
CA ARG A 26 8.15 7.81 0.49
C ARG A 26 8.00 6.84 1.65
N GLU A 27 7.50 7.35 2.77
CA GLU A 27 7.13 6.50 3.90
C GLU A 27 5.85 5.74 3.53
N TYR A 28 5.88 4.43 3.79
CA TYR A 28 4.75 3.56 3.66
C TYR A 28 4.33 3.10 5.06
N ASP A 29 3.08 3.40 5.42
CA ASP A 29 2.45 2.90 6.63
C ASP A 29 1.40 1.86 6.23
N LYS A 30 1.70 0.58 6.48
CA LYS A 30 0.80 -0.53 6.18
C LYS A 30 -0.54 -0.47 6.91
N HIS A 31 -0.63 0.29 8.00
CA HIS A 31 -1.84 0.46 8.78
C HIS A 31 -2.66 1.69 8.37
N GLY A 32 -2.09 2.60 7.57
CA GLY A 32 -2.76 3.81 7.10
C GLY A 32 -3.07 4.84 8.19
N ASP A 33 -2.48 4.72 9.38
CA ASP A 33 -2.70 5.61 10.52
C ASP A 33 -1.41 6.36 10.87
N ARG A 34 -1.05 7.30 9.98
CA ARG A 34 0.19 8.08 10.10
C ARG A 34 0.29 8.92 11.36
N TRP A 35 -0.81 9.23 12.05
CA TRP A 35 -0.81 10.22 13.13
C TRP A 35 -1.03 9.64 14.53
N ASN A 36 -1.84 8.59 14.70
CA ASN A 36 -2.28 8.22 16.06
C ASN A 36 -1.50 7.09 16.73
N ARG A 37 -0.68 6.30 16.01
CA ARG A 37 0.21 5.30 16.64
C ARG A 37 1.60 5.85 17.01
N SER A 38 2.13 5.44 18.16
CA SER A 38 3.44 5.88 18.69
C SER A 38 4.59 4.92 18.37
N ASP A 39 4.29 3.66 18.04
CA ASP A 39 5.22 2.55 17.77
C ASP A 39 5.41 2.33 16.25
N LYS A 40 5.67 3.41 15.51
CA LYS A 40 5.75 3.35 14.04
C LYS A 40 7.18 3.13 13.56
N ASP A 41 7.41 1.98 12.94
CA ASP A 41 8.51 1.79 11.99
C ASP A 41 7.95 1.97 10.58
N PHE A 42 8.34 3.05 9.91
CA PHE A 42 7.95 3.30 8.52
C PHE A 42 8.79 2.45 7.57
N GLU A 43 8.11 1.76 6.67
CA GLU A 43 8.74 1.15 5.50
C GLU A 43 8.91 2.22 4.40
N HIS A 44 9.74 1.94 3.39
CA HIS A 44 10.06 2.92 2.35
C HIS A 44 9.75 2.40 0.95
N LEU A 45 9.27 3.29 0.10
CA LEU A 45 9.08 3.05 -1.33
C LEU A 45 9.84 4.12 -2.12
N CYS A 46 10.50 3.75 -3.21
CA CYS A 46 11.01 4.74 -4.15
C CYS A 46 9.83 5.48 -4.83
N LYS A 47 10.06 6.70 -5.31
CA LYS A 47 9.02 7.52 -5.97
C LYS A 47 8.27 6.76 -7.10
N PRO A 48 8.95 6.02 -8.01
CA PRO A 48 8.25 5.25 -9.04
C PRO A 48 7.28 4.21 -8.44
N CYS A 49 7.76 3.33 -7.56
CA CYS A 49 6.93 2.29 -6.96
C CYS A 49 5.76 2.87 -6.14
N TYR A 50 5.99 3.99 -5.44
CA TYR A 50 4.91 4.69 -4.72
C TYR A 50 3.84 5.21 -5.70
N ASN A 51 4.25 5.82 -6.82
CA ASN A 51 3.32 6.38 -7.80
C ASN A 51 2.49 5.29 -8.49
N ASP A 52 3.02 4.08 -8.63
CA ASP A 52 2.30 2.94 -9.22
C ASP A 52 1.28 2.30 -8.25
N LEU A 53 1.27 2.71 -6.98
CA LEU A 53 0.28 2.20 -6.02
C LEU A 53 -1.13 2.74 -6.29
N THR A 54 -2.11 1.89 -6.01
CA THR A 54 -3.49 2.34 -5.85
C THR A 54 -3.65 3.05 -4.50
N HIS A 55 -4.03 4.31 -4.56
CA HIS A 55 -4.32 5.16 -3.39
C HIS A 55 -5.79 5.11 -2.98
N GLN A 56 -6.57 4.18 -3.54
CA GLN A 56 -7.97 4.03 -3.20
C GLN A 56 -8.13 3.52 -1.76
N PRO A 57 -9.09 4.04 -0.98
CA PRO A 57 -9.37 3.54 0.35
C PRO A 57 -9.67 2.04 0.32
N ARG A 58 -9.00 1.26 1.18
CA ARG A 58 -9.21 -0.20 1.30
C ARG A 58 -10.08 -0.60 2.49
N ALA A 59 -10.66 0.37 3.19
CA ALA A 59 -11.51 0.12 4.35
C ALA A 59 -12.68 -0.80 3.94
N GLY A 60 -12.81 -1.95 4.62
CA GLY A 60 -13.85 -2.94 4.34
C GLY A 60 -13.71 -3.70 3.01
N LEU A 61 -12.61 -3.51 2.26
CA LEU A 61 -12.37 -4.24 1.02
C LEU A 61 -12.12 -5.73 1.30
N GLU A 62 -11.23 -6.06 2.24
CA GLU A 62 -10.90 -7.46 2.53
C GLU A 62 -12.11 -8.26 3.01
N ALA A 63 -12.94 -7.69 3.90
CA ALA A 63 -14.18 -8.31 4.34
C ALA A 63 -15.13 -8.58 3.16
N LEU A 64 -15.33 -7.59 2.28
CA LEU A 64 -16.12 -7.76 1.06
C LEU A 64 -15.60 -8.90 0.18
N LEU A 65 -14.27 -8.96 -0.05
CA LEU A 65 -13.68 -10.00 -0.90
C LEU A 65 -13.89 -11.39 -0.31
N LYS A 66 -13.76 -11.54 1.02
CA LYS A 66 -14.02 -12.81 1.72
C LYS A 66 -15.48 -13.24 1.60
N ASP A 67 -16.41 -12.30 1.77
CA ASP A 67 -17.84 -12.59 1.63
C ASP A 67 -18.20 -13.04 0.22
N ILE A 68 -17.59 -12.44 -0.81
CA ILE A 68 -17.80 -12.84 -2.20
C ILE A 68 -17.17 -14.21 -2.47
N GLU A 69 -15.94 -14.44 -2.01
CA GLU A 69 -15.22 -15.69 -2.21
C GLU A 69 -15.96 -16.89 -1.59
N ALA A 70 -16.58 -16.69 -0.42
CA ALA A 70 -17.38 -17.73 0.23
C ALA A 70 -18.59 -18.20 -0.61
N ASP A 71 -19.14 -17.32 -1.44
CA ASP A 71 -20.33 -17.57 -2.26
C ASP A 71 -20.01 -17.85 -3.74
N ALA A 72 -18.76 -17.69 -4.17
CA ALA A 72 -18.37 -17.74 -5.58
C ALA A 72 -17.93 -19.15 -6.00
N ASP A 73 -18.61 -19.71 -7.01
CA ASP A 73 -18.15 -20.92 -7.72
C ASP A 73 -17.14 -20.56 -8.83
N GLY A 74 -15.97 -20.07 -8.42
CA GLY A 74 -14.86 -19.73 -9.30
C GLY A 74 -14.78 -18.27 -9.76
N ARG A 75 -13.85 -18.00 -10.69
CA ARG A 75 -13.41 -16.64 -11.02
C ARG A 75 -14.50 -15.75 -11.60
N ASN A 76 -15.35 -16.27 -12.48
CA ASN A 76 -16.36 -15.45 -13.17
C ASN A 76 -17.47 -14.99 -12.22
N SER A 77 -18.00 -15.89 -11.39
CA SER A 77 -19.01 -15.57 -10.38
C SER A 77 -18.46 -14.59 -9.34
N PHE A 78 -17.19 -14.76 -8.94
CA PHE A 78 -16.49 -13.82 -8.07
C PHE A 78 -16.42 -12.40 -8.67
N LEU A 79 -15.93 -12.26 -9.90
CA LEU A 79 -15.76 -10.95 -10.54
C LEU A 79 -17.09 -10.25 -10.80
N GLN A 80 -18.12 -10.99 -11.20
CA GLN A 80 -19.46 -10.45 -11.38
C GLN A 80 -19.97 -9.86 -10.06
N ARG A 81 -19.96 -10.65 -8.98
CA ARG A 81 -20.50 -10.24 -7.69
C ARG A 81 -19.69 -9.10 -7.05
N TYR A 82 -18.37 -9.10 -7.23
CA TYR A 82 -17.53 -7.96 -6.84
C TYR A 82 -17.95 -6.67 -7.54
N THR A 83 -18.15 -6.72 -8.86
CA THR A 83 -18.52 -5.54 -9.64
C THR A 83 -19.88 -4.99 -9.21
N GLU A 84 -20.88 -5.86 -9.05
CA GLU A 84 -22.22 -5.48 -8.57
C GLU A 84 -22.19 -4.82 -7.19
N LEU A 85 -21.40 -5.35 -6.24
CA LEU A 85 -21.29 -4.79 -4.89
C LEU A 85 -20.45 -3.52 -4.85
N ALA A 86 -19.43 -3.40 -5.71
CA ALA A 86 -18.61 -2.21 -5.83
C ALA A 86 -19.39 -1.04 -6.45
N GLU A 87 -20.25 -1.29 -7.43
CA GLU A 87 -21.15 -0.29 -8.02
C GLU A 87 -22.16 0.22 -6.99
N LYS A 88 -22.83 -0.68 -6.26
CA LYS A 88 -23.79 -0.30 -5.20
C LYS A 88 -23.20 0.54 -4.07
N ARG A 89 -21.88 0.51 -3.87
CA ARG A 89 -21.17 1.32 -2.85
C ARG A 89 -20.77 2.71 -3.36
N ARG A 90 -20.90 2.97 -4.67
CA ARG A 90 -20.59 4.26 -5.30
C ARG A 90 -21.78 5.22 -5.30
N ASP A 91 -22.99 4.67 -5.26
CA ASP A 91 -24.27 5.41 -5.13
C ASP A 91 -24.60 5.73 -3.66
#